data_AF-A0A522UB79-F1
#
_entry.id   AF-A0A522UB79-F1
#
_cell.length_a   1.000
_cell.length_b   1.000
_cell.length_c   1.000
_cell.angle_alpha   90.00
_cell.angle_beta   90.00
_cell.angle_gamma   90.00
#
_symmetry.space_group_name_H-M   'P 1'
#
loop_
_entity.id
_entity.type
_entity.pdbx_description
1 polymer ?
#
loop_
_entity_poly.entity_id
_entity_poly.type
_entity_poly.pdbx_seq_one_letter_code
_entity_poly.pdbx_strand_id
1 'polypeptide(L)'
;MNSVRPENAIGLFLEYNRQRHLSEKTIRANRIILQHLADYCCLNGLADLRDAIPETLLDYYRWVKQRKRPDGKPLSMTYINCHAYLAKALFKFLADRNYIMNDIGKNFPPLHDPAPLPRGIMNKDEVMRLLQQPYLTTPLGFRDRTMLEVLYSTGLRGGVAAGVKIPENAGLIVPI
;
A
#
# COMPACT_ATOMS: atom_id res chain seq x y z
N MET A 1 17.10 -31.18 1.27
CA MET A 1 15.91 -30.32 1.16
C MET A 1 16.37 -28.89 1.42
N ASN A 2 16.27 -27.99 0.43
CA ASN A 2 16.84 -26.64 0.55
C ASN A 2 16.12 -25.84 1.65
N SER A 3 16.89 -25.13 2.48
CA SER A 3 16.36 -24.29 3.56
C SER A 3 15.49 -23.15 3.02
N VAL A 4 14.39 -22.84 3.69
CA VAL A 4 13.47 -21.75 3.30
C VAL A 4 13.91 -20.46 3.98
N ARG A 5 14.99 -19.88 3.47
CA ARG A 5 15.53 -18.60 3.99
C ARG A 5 14.54 -17.45 3.76
N PRO A 6 14.42 -16.49 4.71
CA PRO A 6 13.48 -15.37 4.58
C PRO A 6 13.62 -14.59 3.27
N GLU A 7 14.84 -14.24 2.85
CA GLU A 7 15.09 -13.43 1.66
C GLU A 7 14.66 -14.16 0.38
N ASN A 8 14.94 -15.47 0.30
CA ASN A 8 14.56 -16.31 -0.83
C ASN A 8 13.04 -16.46 -0.90
N ALA A 9 12.39 -16.70 0.23
CA ALA A 9 10.93 -16.81 0.33
C ALA A 9 10.23 -15.51 -0.10
N ILE A 10 10.75 -14.35 0.33
CA ILE A 10 10.26 -13.03 -0.08
C ILE A 10 10.43 -12.84 -1.58
N GLY A 11 11.58 -13.19 -2.15
CA GLY A 11 11.83 -13.13 -3.59
C GLY A 11 10.78 -13.92 -4.39
N LEU A 12 10.56 -15.18 -4.02
CA LEU A 12 9.57 -16.06 -4.65
C LEU A 12 8.15 -15.49 -4.55
N PHE A 13 7.76 -15.00 -3.37
CA PHE A 13 6.44 -14.44 -3.15
C PHE A 13 6.20 -13.16 -3.95
N LEU A 14 7.19 -12.27 -4.05
CA LEU A 14 7.07 -11.05 -4.84
C LEU A 14 6.98 -11.36 -6.34
N GLU A 15 7.74 -12.33 -6.83
CA GLU A 15 7.66 -12.77 -8.22
C GLU A 15 6.29 -13.40 -8.54
N TYR A 16 5.79 -14.24 -7.64
CA TYR A 16 4.44 -14.79 -7.74
C TYR A 16 3.37 -13.69 -7.80
N ASN A 17 3.48 -12.63 -6.99
CA ASN A 17 2.54 -11.51 -7.03
C ASN A 17 2.68 -10.69 -8.32
N ARG A 18 3.89 -10.51 -8.85
CA ARG A 18 4.14 -9.84 -10.13
C ARG A 18 3.45 -10.57 -11.28
N GLN A 19 3.54 -11.90 -11.33
CA GLN A 19 2.86 -12.73 -12.34
C GLN A 19 1.32 -12.61 -12.24
N ARG A 20 0.80 -12.23 -11.07
CA ARG A 20 -0.62 -11.95 -10.84
C ARG A 20 -1.00 -10.48 -11.08
N HIS A 21 -0.18 -9.75 -11.85
CA HIS A 21 -0.41 -8.38 -12.26
C HIS A 21 -0.50 -7.35 -11.12
N LEU A 22 0.12 -7.62 -9.96
CA LEU A 22 0.34 -6.55 -8.99
C LEU A 22 1.28 -5.50 -9.58
N SER A 23 0.95 -4.22 -9.39
CA SER A 23 1.76 -3.12 -9.94
C SER A 23 3.19 -3.12 -9.37
N GLU A 24 4.18 -2.73 -10.19
CA GLU A 24 5.58 -2.61 -9.73
C GLU A 24 5.73 -1.67 -8.52
N LYS A 25 4.89 -0.63 -8.43
CA LYS A 25 4.86 0.26 -7.27
C LYS A 25 4.48 -0.51 -5.99
N THR A 26 3.46 -1.35 -6.07
CA THR A 26 3.02 -2.21 -4.96
C THR A 26 4.09 -3.25 -4.61
N ILE A 27 4.72 -3.87 -5.60
CA ILE A 27 5.80 -4.86 -5.38
C ILE A 27 6.98 -4.22 -4.64
N ARG A 28 7.41 -3.02 -5.03
CA ARG A 28 8.48 -2.29 -4.34
C ARG A 28 8.11 -1.95 -2.88
N ALA A 29 6.89 -1.49 -2.65
CA ALA A 29 6.41 -1.19 -1.30
C ALA A 29 6.35 -2.46 -0.42
N ASN A 30 5.81 -3.55 -0.95
CA ASN A 30 5.73 -4.84 -0.25
C ASN A 30 7.14 -5.39 0.05
N ARG A 31 8.11 -5.22 -0.85
CA ARG A 31 9.51 -5.62 -0.59
C ARG A 31 10.09 -4.92 0.63
N ILE A 32 9.92 -3.61 0.76
CA ILE A 32 10.41 -2.85 1.91
C ILE A 32 9.80 -3.36 3.22
N ILE A 33 8.49 -3.62 3.20
CA ILE A 33 7.76 -4.13 4.37
C ILE A 33 8.24 -5.54 4.75
N LEU A 34 8.36 -6.44 3.77
CA LEU A 34 8.81 -7.82 3.98
C LEU A 34 10.29 -7.89 4.34
N GLN A 35 11.13 -6.95 3.91
CA GLN A 35 12.52 -6.89 4.35
C GLN A 35 12.61 -6.73 5.87
N HIS A 36 11.72 -5.94 6.48
CA HIS A 36 11.66 -5.86 7.94
C HIS A 36 11.29 -7.19 8.61
N LEU A 37 10.56 -8.09 7.93
CA LEU A 37 10.34 -9.45 8.44
C LEU A 37 11.64 -10.26 8.40
N ALA A 38 12.40 -10.19 7.31
CA ALA A 38 13.71 -10.83 7.22
C ALA A 38 14.68 -10.29 8.28
N ASP A 39 14.71 -8.97 8.50
CA ASP A 39 15.52 -8.34 9.54
C ASP A 39 15.14 -8.86 10.94
N TYR A 40 13.83 -8.97 11.23
CA TYR A 40 13.34 -9.58 12.46
C TYR A 40 13.77 -11.04 12.60
N CYS A 41 13.65 -11.84 11.53
CA CYS A 41 14.07 -13.24 11.54
C CYS A 41 15.58 -13.36 11.84
N CYS A 42 16.40 -12.54 11.20
CA CYS A 42 17.85 -12.48 11.42
C CYS A 42 18.19 -12.13 12.88
N LEU A 43 17.56 -11.09 13.43
CA LEU A 43 17.77 -10.65 14.81
C LEU A 43 17.39 -11.71 15.86
N ASN A 44 16.43 -12.58 15.55
CA ASN A 44 15.95 -13.63 16.45
C ASN A 44 16.52 -15.02 16.12
N GLY A 45 17.51 -15.11 15.23
CA GLY A 45 18.17 -16.38 14.86
C GLY A 45 17.29 -17.34 14.04
N LEU A 46 16.18 -16.86 13.47
CA LEU A 46 15.30 -17.65 12.62
C LEU A 46 15.83 -17.68 11.18
N ALA A 47 16.77 -18.59 10.91
CA ALA A 47 17.39 -18.74 9.60
C ALA A 47 16.50 -19.45 8.57
N ASP A 48 15.53 -20.25 9.02
CA ASP A 48 14.62 -21.02 8.19
C ASP A 48 13.17 -20.79 8.60
N LEU A 49 12.33 -20.36 7.66
CA LEU A 49 10.92 -20.07 7.93
C LEU A 49 10.09 -21.33 8.24
N ARG A 50 10.63 -22.53 8.01
CA ARG A 50 9.99 -23.80 8.41
C ARG A 50 9.96 -23.98 9.93
N ASP A 51 10.88 -23.34 10.63
CA ASP A 51 10.96 -23.38 12.10
C ASP A 51 10.07 -22.30 12.75
N ALA A 52 9.42 -21.46 11.94
CA ALA A 52 8.51 -20.44 12.43
C ALA A 52 7.23 -21.06 13.01
N ILE A 53 6.78 -20.52 14.14
CA ILE A 53 5.54 -20.90 14.82
C ILE A 53 4.56 -19.72 14.81
N PRO A 54 3.26 -19.92 15.08
CA PRO A 54 2.29 -18.82 15.16
C PRO A 54 2.74 -17.65 16.05
N GLU A 55 3.43 -17.96 17.15
CA GLU A 55 4.00 -16.98 18.08
C GLU A 55 5.04 -16.08 17.40
N THR A 56 5.81 -16.60 16.44
CA THR A 56 6.79 -15.82 15.65
C THR A 56 6.11 -14.67 14.92
N LEU A 57 4.92 -14.89 14.33
CA LEU A 57 4.17 -13.83 13.65
C LEU A 57 3.64 -12.78 14.64
N LEU A 58 3.21 -13.23 15.82
CA LEU A 58 2.70 -12.33 16.85
C LEU A 58 3.83 -11.47 17.43
N ASP A 59 4.99 -12.05 17.68
CA ASP A 59 6.16 -11.35 18.17
C ASP A 59 6.75 -10.41 17.12
N TYR A 60 6.75 -10.80 15.85
CA TYR A 60 7.04 -9.89 14.75
C TYR A 60 6.09 -8.68 14.74
N TYR A 61 4.79 -8.90 14.87
CA TYR A 61 3.80 -7.82 14.91
C TYR A 61 4.02 -6.88 16.11
N ARG A 62 4.33 -7.43 17.29
CA ARG A 62 4.69 -6.65 18.49
C ARG A 62 5.98 -5.85 18.27
N TRP A 63 6.99 -6.46 17.65
CA TRP A 63 8.25 -5.80 17.30
C TRP A 63 8.01 -4.62 16.36
N VAL A 64 7.20 -4.78 15.30
CA VAL A 64 6.82 -3.68 14.40
C VAL A 64 6.09 -2.57 15.16
N LYS A 65 5.15 -2.92 16.07
CA LYS A 65 4.39 -1.93 16.85
C LYS A 65 5.27 -1.07 17.76
N GLN A 66 6.40 -1.59 18.23
CA GLN A 66 7.35 -0.85 19.07
C GLN A 66 8.28 0.08 18.27
N ARG A 67 8.36 -0.09 16.94
CA ARG A 67 9.20 0.75 16.09
C ARG A 67 8.64 2.17 16.00
N LYS A 68 9.58 3.11 15.86
CA LYS A 68 9.30 4.53 15.66
C LYS A 68 9.76 4.95 14.29
N ARG A 69 9.07 5.95 13.76
CA ARG A 69 9.48 6.68 12.57
C ARG A 69 10.76 7.49 12.85
N PRO A 70 11.47 7.97 11.82
CA PRO A 70 12.67 8.80 12.01
C PRO A 70 12.42 10.08 12.82
N ASP A 71 11.19 10.61 12.81
CA ASP A 71 10.75 11.77 13.61
C ASP A 71 10.39 11.40 15.07
N GLY A 72 10.68 10.17 15.51
CA GLY A 72 10.40 9.67 16.86
C GLY A 72 8.94 9.32 17.14
N LYS A 73 8.02 9.56 16.19
CA LYS A 73 6.60 9.25 16.36
C LYS A 73 6.30 7.77 16.15
N PRO A 74 5.24 7.21 16.76
CA PRO A 74 4.80 5.85 16.49
C PRO A 74 4.43 5.65 15.01
N LEU A 75 4.56 4.41 14.52
CA LEU A 75 4.03 4.01 13.23
C LEU A 75 2.49 4.08 13.23
N SER A 76 1.88 4.37 12.08
CA SER A 76 0.42 4.37 11.96
C SER A 76 -0.12 2.95 12.03
N MET A 77 -1.33 2.78 12.59
CA MET A 77 -1.97 1.45 12.67
C MET A 77 -2.13 0.81 11.29
N THR A 78 -2.47 1.59 10.26
CA THR A 78 -2.54 1.11 8.87
C THR A 78 -1.23 0.51 8.39
N TYR A 79 -0.09 1.15 8.71
CA TYR A 79 1.22 0.65 8.32
C TYR A 79 1.56 -0.65 9.07
N ILE A 80 1.32 -0.69 10.39
CA ILE A 80 1.54 -1.89 11.22
C ILE A 80 0.64 -3.06 10.75
N ASN A 81 -0.62 -2.80 10.42
CA ASN A 81 -1.53 -3.81 9.89
C ASN A 81 -1.08 -4.34 8.52
N CYS A 82 -0.48 -3.48 7.68
CA CYS A 82 0.07 -3.90 6.39
C CYS A 82 1.20 -4.92 6.57
N HIS A 83 2.05 -4.75 7.58
CA HIS A 83 3.05 -5.75 7.97
C HIS A 83 2.41 -7.10 8.30
N ALA A 84 1.40 -7.13 9.17
CA ALA A 84 0.73 -8.37 9.54
C ALA A 84 0.04 -9.04 8.34
N TYR A 85 -0.63 -8.25 7.50
CA TYR A 85 -1.27 -8.74 6.29
C TYR A 85 -0.26 -9.42 5.34
N LEU A 86 0.87 -8.75 5.05
CA LEU A 86 1.87 -9.27 4.13
C LEU A 86 2.60 -10.49 4.70
N ALA A 87 2.90 -10.51 6.00
CA ALA A 87 3.50 -11.68 6.63
C ALA A 87 2.55 -12.89 6.56
N LYS A 88 1.27 -12.71 6.89
CA LYS A 88 0.25 -13.77 6.74
C LYS A 88 0.14 -14.25 5.30
N ALA A 89 0.09 -13.34 4.33
CA ALA A 89 0.01 -13.69 2.92
C ALA A 89 1.24 -14.47 2.43
N LEU A 90 2.44 -14.12 2.92
CA LEU A 90 3.67 -14.85 2.63
C LEU A 90 3.61 -16.28 3.18
N PHE A 91 3.28 -16.47 4.46
CA PHE A 91 3.20 -17.82 5.06
C PHE A 91 2.10 -18.66 4.42
N LYS A 92 0.95 -18.05 4.08
CA LYS A 92 -0.08 -18.72 3.28
C LYS A 92 0.46 -19.18 1.93
N PHE A 93 1.17 -18.31 1.20
CA PHE A 93 1.78 -18.68 -0.08
C PHE A 93 2.78 -19.83 0.06
N LEU A 94 3.61 -19.81 1.11
CA LEU A 94 4.58 -20.86 1.37
C LEU A 94 3.90 -22.20 1.66
N ALA A 95 2.79 -22.19 2.42
CA ALA A 95 2.01 -23.39 2.71
C ALA A 95 1.30 -23.91 1.44
N ASP A 96 0.64 -23.03 0.69
CA ASP A 96 -0.06 -23.38 -0.57
C ASP A 96 0.90 -23.98 -1.62
N ARG A 97 2.21 -23.68 -1.52
CA ARG A 97 3.27 -24.20 -2.40
C ARG A 97 4.10 -25.32 -1.78
N ASN A 98 3.72 -25.83 -0.61
CA ASN A 98 4.40 -26.90 0.13
C ASN A 98 5.86 -26.59 0.54
N TYR A 99 6.24 -25.32 0.67
CA TYR A 99 7.53 -24.93 1.25
C TYR A 99 7.55 -25.09 2.78
N ILE A 100 6.40 -24.92 3.41
CA ILE A 100 6.17 -25.17 4.84
C ILE A 100 4.98 -26.13 4.98
N MET A 101 4.91 -26.86 6.10
CA MET A 101 3.87 -27.88 6.30
C MET A 101 2.49 -27.28 6.54
N ASN A 102 2.40 -26.15 7.25
CA ASN A 102 1.14 -25.54 7.66
C ASN A 102 1.21 -24.00 7.57
N ASP A 103 0.07 -23.37 7.25
CA ASP A 103 -0.07 -21.90 7.30
C ASP A 103 -0.18 -21.42 8.76
N ILE A 104 0.91 -20.87 9.29
CA ILE A 104 0.97 -20.32 10.65
C ILE A 104 0.19 -19.00 10.80
N GLY A 105 -0.19 -18.35 9.69
CA GLY A 105 -0.96 -17.10 9.69
C GLY A 105 -2.47 -17.30 9.85
N LYS A 106 -2.97 -18.54 9.77
CA LYS A 106 -4.39 -18.86 9.75
C LYS A 106 -5.16 -18.39 11.00
N ASN A 107 -4.57 -18.54 12.18
CA ASN A 107 -5.18 -18.20 13.47
C ASN A 107 -4.68 -16.86 14.03
N PHE A 108 -4.13 -15.99 13.18
CA PHE A 108 -3.62 -14.69 13.62
C PHE A 108 -4.76 -13.82 14.17
N PRO A 109 -4.59 -13.16 15.34
CA PRO A 109 -5.63 -12.33 15.94
C PRO A 109 -6.18 -11.25 15.00
N PRO A 110 -7.43 -10.81 15.19
CA PRO A 110 -7.99 -9.70 14.43
C PRO A 110 -7.08 -8.46 14.51
N LEU A 111 -6.86 -7.83 13.36
CA LEU A 111 -6.12 -6.57 13.30
C LEU A 111 -7.01 -5.45 13.80
N HIS A 112 -6.40 -4.47 14.49
CA HIS A 112 -7.13 -3.32 14.98
C HIS A 112 -7.57 -2.44 13.81
N ASP A 113 -8.84 -2.04 13.78
CA ASP A 113 -9.35 -1.19 12.69
C ASP A 113 -8.66 0.18 12.73
N PRO A 114 -8.01 0.62 11.64
CA PRO A 114 -7.55 1.99 11.54
C PRO A 114 -8.77 2.92 11.52
N ALA A 115 -8.64 4.09 12.13
CA ALA A 115 -9.69 5.07 12.40
C ALA A 115 -10.71 5.26 11.24
N PRO A 116 -11.97 5.62 11.55
CA PRO A 116 -13.00 5.84 10.54
C PRO A 116 -12.57 6.88 9.51
N LEU A 117 -13.18 6.81 8.32
CA LEU A 117 -12.96 7.76 7.24
C LEU A 117 -12.98 9.21 7.75
N PRO A 118 -12.12 10.09 7.20
CA PRO A 118 -12.14 11.50 7.57
C PRO A 118 -13.56 12.06 7.47
N ARG A 119 -14.08 12.58 8.58
CA ARG A 119 -15.45 13.13 8.66
C ARG A 119 -15.56 14.54 8.05
N GLY A 120 -14.42 15.18 7.77
CA GLY A 120 -14.34 16.49 7.14
C GLY A 120 -14.50 16.41 5.63
N ILE A 121 -15.71 16.13 5.17
CA ILE A 121 -16.08 16.30 3.76
C ILE A 121 -16.29 17.80 3.55
N MET A 122 -15.69 18.38 2.51
CA MET A 122 -15.88 19.79 2.19
C MET A 122 -17.36 20.08 1.91
N ASN A 123 -17.87 21.17 2.46
CA ASN A 123 -19.17 21.68 2.07
C ASN A 123 -19.10 22.36 0.70
N LYS A 124 -20.27 22.65 0.12
CA LYS A 124 -20.37 23.25 -1.22
C LYS A 124 -19.55 24.55 -1.34
N ASP A 125 -19.58 25.42 -0.34
CA ASP A 125 -18.91 26.71 -0.38
C ASP A 125 -17.38 26.58 -0.29
N GLU A 126 -16.89 25.59 0.45
CA GLU A 126 -15.47 25.24 0.49
C GLU A 126 -14.99 24.71 -0.87
N VAL A 127 -15.79 23.86 -1.52
CA VAL A 127 -15.48 23.37 -2.85
C VAL A 127 -15.47 24.50 -3.88
N MET A 128 -16.45 25.40 -3.85
CA MET A 128 -16.48 26.55 -4.75
C MET A 128 -15.26 27.46 -4.57
N ARG A 129 -14.85 27.70 -3.31
CA ARG A 129 -13.62 28.45 -3.00
C ARG A 129 -12.36 27.77 -3.52
N LEU A 130 -12.28 26.44 -3.40
CA LEU A 130 -11.17 25.65 -3.93
C LEU A 130 -11.09 25.74 -5.46
N LEU A 131 -12.24 25.58 -6.14
CA LEU A 131 -12.31 25.68 -7.60
C LEU A 131 -11.78 27.04 -8.07
N GLN A 132 -12.05 28.13 -7.34
CA GLN A 132 -11.67 29.50 -7.69
C GLN A 132 -10.21 29.88 -7.39
N GLN A 133 -9.42 29.03 -6.73
CA GLN A 133 -8.02 29.34 -6.40
C GLN A 133 -7.08 29.57 -7.60
N PRO A 134 -7.20 28.86 -8.74
CA PRO A 134 -6.21 28.99 -9.82
C PRO A 134 -6.21 30.37 -10.50
N TYR A 135 -5.02 30.91 -10.76
CA TYR A 135 -4.84 32.19 -11.45
C TYR A 135 -4.97 32.06 -12.97
N LEU A 136 -6.11 32.50 -13.51
CA LEU A 136 -6.45 32.43 -14.94
C LEU A 136 -5.71 33.46 -15.84
N THR A 137 -4.54 33.91 -15.41
CA THR A 137 -3.66 34.78 -16.20
C THR A 137 -2.52 34.01 -16.86
N THR A 138 -2.38 32.71 -16.54
CA THR A 138 -1.32 31.86 -17.08
C THR A 138 -1.90 30.57 -17.66
N PRO A 139 -1.28 29.99 -18.70
CA PRO A 139 -1.67 28.67 -19.22
C PRO A 139 -1.73 27.58 -18.15
N LEU A 140 -0.83 27.63 -17.15
CA LEU A 140 -0.84 26.72 -16.01
C LEU A 140 -2.07 26.87 -15.13
N GLY A 141 -2.50 28.11 -14.85
CA GLY A 141 -3.72 28.33 -14.06
C GLY A 141 -4.99 27.88 -14.77
N PHE A 142 -5.08 28.06 -16.10
CA PHE A 142 -6.18 27.50 -16.89
C PHE A 142 -6.20 25.97 -16.82
N ARG A 143 -5.03 25.33 -16.95
CA ARG A 143 -4.89 23.87 -16.81
C ARG A 143 -5.35 23.41 -15.44
N ASP A 144 -4.86 24.05 -14.38
CA ASP A 144 -5.16 23.64 -13.01
C ASP A 144 -6.66 23.83 -12.69
N ARG A 145 -7.29 24.92 -13.17
CA ARG A 145 -8.75 25.11 -13.09
C ARG A 145 -9.52 24.00 -13.80
N THR A 146 -9.13 23.68 -15.03
CA THR A 146 -9.75 22.61 -15.82
C THR A 146 -9.63 21.26 -15.12
N MET A 147 -8.45 20.96 -14.56
CA MET A 147 -8.22 19.72 -13.81
C MET A 147 -9.13 19.63 -12.57
N LEU A 148 -9.28 20.71 -11.80
CA LEU A 148 -10.16 20.73 -10.64
C LEU A 148 -11.64 20.53 -11.03
N GLU A 149 -12.10 21.18 -12.10
CA GLU A 149 -13.47 21.05 -12.60
C GLU A 149 -13.78 19.64 -13.11
N VAL A 150 -12.85 19.03 -13.85
CA VAL A 150 -12.99 17.63 -14.29
C VAL A 150 -13.05 16.70 -13.08
N LEU A 151 -12.14 16.86 -12.11
CA LEU A 151 -12.14 16.05 -10.89
C LEU A 151 -13.47 16.19 -10.13
N TYR A 152 -13.97 17.41 -9.97
CA TYR A 152 -15.22 17.67 -9.27
C TYR A 152 -16.44 17.12 -10.01
N SER A 153 -16.51 17.32 -11.33
CA SER A 153 -17.68 16.94 -12.14
C SER A 153 -17.77 15.44 -12.38
N THR A 154 -16.63 14.75 -12.45
CA THR A 154 -16.58 13.31 -12.79
C THR A 154 -16.34 12.40 -11.58
N GLY A 155 -15.86 12.95 -10.46
CA GLY A 155 -15.46 12.17 -9.30
C GLY A 155 -14.24 11.27 -9.55
N LEU A 156 -13.47 11.51 -10.61
CA LEU A 156 -12.27 10.73 -10.91
C LEU A 156 -11.21 10.89 -9.80
N ARG A 157 -10.47 9.81 -9.53
CA ARG A 157 -9.29 9.88 -8.66
C ARG A 157 -8.18 10.62 -9.39
N GLY A 158 -7.39 11.43 -8.69
CA GLY A 158 -6.33 12.26 -9.28
C GLY A 158 -5.36 11.52 -10.20
N GLY A 159 -4.98 10.28 -9.86
CA GLY A 159 -4.12 9.46 -10.72
C GLY A 159 -4.76 9.05 -12.06
N VAL A 160 -6.09 8.89 -12.09
CA VAL A 160 -6.83 8.60 -13.32
C VAL A 160 -7.01 9.87 -14.14
N ALA A 161 -7.36 10.99 -13.49
CA ALA A 161 -7.49 12.28 -14.15
C ALA A 161 -6.20 12.70 -14.88
N ALA A 162 -5.03 12.44 -14.28
CA ALA A 162 -3.73 12.71 -14.89
C ALA A 162 -3.44 11.88 -16.16
N GLY A 163 -4.12 10.75 -16.36
CA GLY A 163 -3.96 9.88 -17.52
C GLY A 163 -5.00 10.10 -18.62
N VAL A 164 -5.91 11.06 -18.45
CA VAL A 164 -6.96 11.35 -19.44
C VAL A 164 -6.31 11.86 -20.73
N LYS A 165 -6.64 11.20 -21.85
CA LYS A 165 -6.18 11.58 -23.17
C LYS A 165 -7.24 12.41 -23.88
N ILE A 166 -6.82 13.47 -24.54
CA ILE A 166 -7.68 14.24 -25.43
C ILE A 166 -7.77 13.45 -26.74
N PRO A 167 -8.98 13.09 -27.22
CA PRO A 167 -9.12 12.45 -28.53
C PRO A 167 -8.66 13.41 -29.63
N GLU A 168 -7.96 12.90 -30.65
CA GLU A 168 -7.39 13.70 -31.76
C GLU A 168 -8.44 14.50 -32.56
N ASN A 169 -9.73 14.10 -32.47
CA ASN A 169 -10.86 14.77 -33.13
C ASN A 169 -11.67 15.66 -32.19
N ALA A 170 -11.13 16.06 -31.04
CA ALA A 170 -11.77 17.07 -30.19
C ALA A 170 -11.64 18.45 -30.85
N GLY A 171 -12.46 18.68 -31.89
CA GLY A 171 -12.69 20.02 -32.42
C GLY A 171 -13.04 20.94 -31.25
N LEU A 172 -12.37 22.09 -31.19
CA LEU A 172 -12.58 23.15 -30.22
C LEU A 172 -14.07 23.54 -30.18
N ILE A 173 -14.84 22.92 -29.30
CA ILE A 173 -16.14 23.42 -28.89
C ILE A 173 -15.93 24.05 -27.53
N VAL A 174 -15.55 25.32 -27.57
CA VAL A 174 -15.72 26.23 -26.45
C VAL A 174 -16.76 27.26 -26.91
N PRO A 175 -18.05 27.13 -26.55
CA PRO A 175 -18.92 28.28 -26.45
C PRO A 175 -18.68 28.92 -25.07
N ILE A 176 -18.67 30.24 -25.08
CA ILE A 176 -18.46 31.17 -23.96
C ILE A 176 -19.45 30.89 -22.82
#